data_AF-A0A924NK58-F1
#
_entry.id   AF-A0A924NK58-F1
#
_cell.length_a   1.000
_cell.length_b   1.000
_cell.length_c   1.000
_cell.angle_alpha   90.00
_cell.angle_beta   90.00
_cell.angle_gamma   90.00
#
_symmetry.space_group_name_H-M   'P 1'
#
loop_
_entity.id
_entity.type
_entity.pdbx_description
1 polymer ?
#
loop_
_entity_poly.entity_id
_entity_poly.type
_entity_poly.pdbx_seq_one_letter_code
_entity_poly.pdbx_strand_id
1 'polypeptide(L)'
;MPRRTARHRRYDAAVSALEQAAAAVTRDLADPAYNDQVAAAVEQRRWWLEQWAEGAPYLLCLLAQDVQEAVREREPLWPACPEHGDHPLFVEPDLGTDPFWVCERSGLPVAAVGSLR
;
A
#
# COMPACT_ATOMS: atom_id res chain seq x y z
N MET A 1 6.24 36.47 3.72
CA MET A 1 6.18 34.99 3.66
C MET A 1 6.62 34.55 2.27
N PRO A 2 7.72 33.80 2.10
CA PRO A 2 8.15 33.40 0.76
C PRO A 2 7.16 32.37 0.20
N ARG A 3 6.68 32.60 -1.03
CA ARG A 3 5.80 31.66 -1.73
C ARG A 3 6.59 30.37 -2.00
N ARG A 4 6.17 29.23 -1.40
CA ARG A 4 6.68 27.90 -1.76
C ARG A 4 6.60 27.71 -3.28
N THR A 5 7.65 27.14 -3.88
CA THR A 5 7.70 26.88 -5.33
C THR A 5 6.69 25.79 -5.71
N ALA A 6 6.33 25.69 -6.99
CA ALA A 6 5.41 24.64 -7.47
C ALA A 6 5.95 23.23 -7.22
N ARG A 7 7.27 23.03 -7.32
CA ARG A 7 7.95 21.78 -7.00
C ARG A 7 7.79 21.39 -5.54
N HIS A 8 7.98 22.35 -4.62
CA HIS A 8 7.83 22.12 -3.18
C HIS A 8 6.39 21.68 -2.84
N ARG A 9 5.37 22.33 -3.42
CA ARG A 9 3.96 21.95 -3.22
C ARG A 9 3.64 20.55 -3.72
N ARG A 10 4.19 20.12 -4.85
CA ARG A 10 3.98 18.76 -5.38
C ARG A 10 4.59 17.70 -4.46
N TYR A 11 5.78 17.98 -3.93
CA TYR A 11 6.42 17.09 -2.98
C TYR A 11 5.64 16.97 -1.67
N ASP A 12 5.14 18.08 -1.10
CA ASP A 12 4.31 18.01 0.12
C ASP A 12 3.04 17.17 -0.09
N ALA A 13 2.38 17.32 -1.25
CA ALA A 13 1.20 16.54 -1.59
C ALA A 13 1.53 15.04 -1.74
N ALA A 14 2.68 14.72 -2.33
CA ALA A 14 3.17 13.35 -2.46
C ALA A 14 3.46 12.71 -1.09
N VAL A 15 4.07 13.47 -0.16
CA VAL A 15 4.30 13.00 1.22
C VAL A 15 2.97 12.74 1.94
N SER A 16 1.98 13.63 1.80
CA SER A 16 0.66 13.39 2.40
C SER A 16 -0.04 12.16 1.81
N ALA A 17 0.10 11.92 0.51
CA ALA A 17 -0.43 10.71 -0.13
C ALA A 17 0.25 9.43 0.41
N LEU A 18 1.57 9.48 0.67
CA LEU A 18 2.30 8.37 1.28
C LEU A 18 1.82 8.07 2.70
N GLU A 19 1.59 9.10 3.52
CA GLU A 19 1.06 8.93 4.88
C GLU A 19 -0.36 8.33 4.88
N GLN A 20 -1.21 8.76 3.94
CA GLN A 20 -2.55 8.21 3.77
C GLN A 20 -2.52 6.74 3.31
N ALA A 21 -1.63 6.41 2.37
CA ALA A 21 -1.41 5.05 1.92
C ALA A 21 -0.94 4.15 3.08
N ALA A 22 0.03 4.61 3.87
CA ALA A 22 0.51 3.88 5.04
C ALA A 22 -0.61 3.62 6.05
N ALA A 23 -1.41 4.65 6.37
CA ALA A 23 -2.54 4.50 7.28
C ALA A 23 -3.60 3.51 6.75
N ALA A 24 -3.79 3.42 5.43
CA ALA A 24 -4.68 2.45 4.82
C ALA A 24 -4.14 1.02 4.96
N VAL A 25 -2.88 0.78 4.57
CA VAL A 25 -2.27 -0.55 4.65
C VAL A 25 -2.14 -1.04 6.10
N THR A 26 -1.81 -0.16 7.05
CA THR A 26 -1.80 -0.51 8.49
C THR A 26 -3.18 -0.95 8.99
N ARG A 27 -4.27 -0.38 8.47
CA ARG A 27 -5.62 -0.84 8.85
C ARG A 27 -5.88 -2.27 8.38
N ASP A 28 -5.47 -2.61 7.16
CA ASP A 28 -5.66 -3.95 6.61
C ASP A 28 -4.83 -5.01 7.34
N LEU A 29 -3.66 -4.63 7.87
CA LEU A 29 -2.82 -5.54 8.66
C LEU A 29 -3.49 -5.93 9.98
N ALA A 30 -4.11 -4.96 10.66
CA ALA A 30 -4.71 -5.07 12.00
C ALA A 30 -3.76 -5.50 13.15
N ASP A 31 -2.65 -6.17 12.87
CA ASP A 31 -1.61 -6.57 13.81
C ASP A 31 -0.42 -5.58 13.82
N PRO A 32 -0.18 -4.88 14.95
CA PRO A 32 0.97 -3.99 15.10
C PRO A 32 2.35 -4.66 14.95
N ALA A 33 2.45 -5.99 15.01
CA ALA A 33 3.70 -6.73 14.84
C ALA A 33 4.36 -6.50 13.46
N TYR A 34 3.59 -6.02 12.48
CA TYR A 34 4.06 -5.72 11.12
C TYR A 34 4.35 -4.24 10.85
N ASN A 35 4.33 -3.39 11.89
CA ASN A 35 4.59 -1.96 11.73
C ASN A 35 5.99 -1.65 11.16
N ASP A 36 6.99 -2.50 11.44
CA ASP A 36 8.35 -2.34 10.91
C ASP A 36 8.39 -2.56 9.39
N GLN A 37 7.60 -3.51 8.86
CA GLN A 37 7.46 -3.76 7.43
C GLN A 37 6.81 -2.55 6.73
N VAL A 38 5.78 -1.98 7.35
CA VAL A 38 5.15 -0.74 6.84
C VAL A 38 6.14 0.42 6.85
N ALA A 39 6.89 0.59 7.95
CA ALA A 39 7.89 1.66 8.06
C ALA A 39 8.99 1.54 7.00
N ALA A 40 9.49 0.32 6.77
CA ALA A 40 10.49 0.06 5.73
C ALA A 40 9.96 0.37 4.32
N ALA A 41 8.75 -0.07 4.00
CA ALA A 41 8.12 0.22 2.70
C ALA A 41 7.88 1.73 2.51
N VAL A 42 7.46 2.44 3.56
CA VAL A 42 7.29 3.90 3.55
C VAL A 42 8.62 4.61 3.29
N GLU A 43 9.72 4.17 3.91
CA GLU A 43 11.05 4.73 3.68
C GLU A 43 11.49 4.57 2.22
N GLN A 44 11.32 3.36 1.65
CA GLN A 44 11.60 3.09 0.25
C GLN A 44 10.78 3.97 -0.69
N ARG A 45 9.47 4.12 -0.44
CA ARG A 45 8.59 4.95 -1.27
C ARG A 45 8.83 6.44 -1.10
N ARG A 46 9.27 6.90 0.07
CA ARG A 46 9.69 8.29 0.27
C ARG A 46 10.87 8.63 -0.64
N TRP A 47 11.92 7.80 -0.63
CA TRP A 47 13.07 8.00 -1.51
C TRP A 47 12.66 8.01 -2.99
N TRP A 48 11.76 7.10 -3.38
CA TRP A 48 11.24 7.04 -4.74
C TRP A 48 10.51 8.32 -5.18
N LEU A 49 9.68 8.90 -4.30
CA LEU A 49 8.96 10.16 -4.57
C LEU A 49 9.87 11.38 -4.68
N GLU A 50 11.03 11.37 -4.03
CA GLU A 50 12.04 12.43 -4.22
C GLU A 50 12.55 12.47 -5.66
N GLN A 51 12.56 11.30 -6.33
CA GLN A 51 12.94 11.18 -7.74
C GLN A 51 11.75 11.41 -8.68
N TRP A 52 10.55 10.95 -8.30
CA TRP A 52 9.34 11.03 -9.13
C TRP A 52 8.08 11.35 -8.31
N ALA A 53 7.84 12.63 -8.09
CA ALA A 53 6.69 13.09 -7.29
C ALA A 53 5.33 12.82 -7.99
N GLU A 54 5.29 12.77 -9.32
CA GLU A 54 4.09 12.44 -10.09
C GLU A 54 3.65 10.98 -9.90
N GLY A 55 4.48 10.14 -9.28
CA GLY A 55 4.12 8.78 -8.89
C GLY A 55 3.16 8.70 -7.69
N ALA A 56 2.87 9.82 -7.02
CA ALA A 56 2.00 9.87 -5.84
C ALA A 56 0.64 9.16 -5.97
N PRO A 57 -0.08 9.22 -7.12
CA PRO A 57 -1.37 8.53 -7.26
C PRO A 57 -1.29 7.01 -7.14
N TYR A 58 -0.11 6.41 -7.32
CA TYR A 58 0.07 4.95 -7.30
C TYR A 58 0.54 4.42 -5.95
N LEU A 59 0.76 5.29 -4.96
CA LEU A 59 1.37 4.92 -3.68
C LEU A 59 0.55 3.89 -2.89
N LEU A 60 -0.79 3.95 -2.94
CA LEU A 60 -1.60 2.98 -2.22
C LEU A 60 -1.39 1.56 -2.76
N CYS A 61 -1.37 1.41 -4.08
CA CYS A 61 -1.19 0.14 -4.76
C CYS A 61 0.22 -0.43 -4.50
N LEU A 62 1.22 0.41 -4.69
CA LEU A 62 2.62 0.06 -4.52
C LEU A 62 2.97 -0.28 -3.08
N LEU A 63 2.51 0.52 -2.11
CA LEU A 63 2.79 0.27 -0.69
C LEU A 63 2.11 -1.00 -0.19
N ALA A 64 0.89 -1.30 -0.66
CA ALA A 64 0.20 -2.53 -0.31
C ALA A 64 0.96 -3.77 -0.82
N GLN A 65 1.50 -3.72 -2.04
CA GLN A 65 2.33 -4.80 -2.60
C GLN A 65 3.63 -4.99 -1.82
N ASP A 66 4.37 -3.91 -1.53
CA ASP A 66 5.64 -3.99 -0.77
C ASP A 66 5.43 -4.59 0.63
N VAL A 67 4.36 -4.14 1.31
CA VAL A 67 4.01 -4.66 2.64
C VAL A 67 3.56 -6.10 2.55
N GLN A 68 2.76 -6.46 1.55
CA GLN A 68 2.36 -7.85 1.33
C GLN A 68 3.55 -8.77 1.15
N GLU A 69 4.51 -8.39 0.31
CA GLU A 69 5.74 -9.16 0.12
C GLU A 69 6.47 -9.36 1.45
N ALA A 70 6.72 -8.27 2.19
CA ALA A 70 7.45 -8.31 3.45
C ALA A 70 6.73 -9.08 4.56
N VAL A 71 5.40 -9.03 4.63
CA VAL A 71 4.60 -9.75 5.64
C VAL A 71 4.55 -11.24 5.31
N ARG A 72 4.42 -11.59 4.03
CA ARG A 72 4.35 -12.99 3.57
C ARG A 72 5.63 -13.79 3.80
N GLU A 73 6.76 -13.13 4.05
CA GLU A 73 7.97 -13.81 4.54
C GLU A 73 7.74 -14.50 5.91
N ARG A 74 6.84 -13.95 6.74
CA ARG A 74 6.52 -14.47 8.09
C ARG A 74 5.16 -15.13 8.17
N GLU A 75 4.18 -14.59 7.45
CA GLU A 75 2.80 -15.08 7.39
C GLU A 75 2.38 -15.31 5.94
N PRO A 76 2.72 -16.48 5.36
CA PRO A 76 2.62 -16.71 3.91
C PRO A 76 1.23 -16.59 3.32
N LEU A 77 0.20 -16.78 4.16
CA LEU A 77 -1.20 -16.69 3.79
C LEU A 77 -1.76 -15.27 3.89
N TRP A 78 -1.02 -14.29 4.39
CA TRP A 78 -1.58 -12.95 4.60
C TRP A 78 -1.74 -12.17 3.28
N PRO A 79 -2.87 -11.45 3.10
CA PRO A 79 -4.11 -11.64 3.85
C PRO A 79 -4.85 -12.89 3.38
N ALA A 80 -5.32 -13.71 4.30
CA ALA A 80 -5.94 -14.98 3.92
C ALA A 80 -7.25 -14.75 3.18
N CYS A 81 -7.48 -15.49 2.09
CA CYS A 81 -8.72 -15.42 1.35
C CYS A 81 -9.91 -15.82 2.26
N PRO A 82 -10.91 -14.95 2.48
CA PRO A 82 -12.01 -15.26 3.41
C PRO A 82 -12.94 -16.35 2.87
N GLU A 83 -12.96 -16.58 1.55
CA GLU A 83 -13.79 -17.62 0.94
C GLU A 83 -13.20 -19.02 1.09
N HIS A 84 -11.87 -19.15 1.11
CA HIS A 84 -11.18 -20.45 1.01
C HIS A 84 -10.22 -20.74 2.18
N GLY A 85 -9.59 -19.70 2.75
CA GLY A 85 -8.70 -19.79 3.91
C GLY A 85 -7.35 -20.48 3.68
N ASP A 86 -7.03 -20.90 2.46
CA ASP A 86 -5.87 -21.73 2.11
C ASP A 86 -4.85 -21.03 1.19
N HIS A 87 -5.14 -19.79 0.77
CA HIS A 87 -4.26 -18.98 -0.07
C HIS A 87 -4.39 -17.49 0.29
N PRO A 88 -3.37 -16.67 0.02
CA PRO A 88 -3.45 -15.23 0.19
C PRO A 88 -4.33 -14.58 -0.89
N LEU A 89 -4.89 -13.42 -0.59
CA LEU A 89 -5.37 -12.48 -1.60
C LEU A 89 -4.18 -11.79 -2.26
N PHE A 90 -4.40 -11.10 -3.39
CA PHE A 90 -3.37 -10.31 -4.07
C PHE A 90 -3.87 -8.90 -4.35
N VAL A 91 -2.96 -7.96 -4.55
CA VAL A 91 -3.32 -6.59 -4.94
C VAL A 91 -3.49 -6.50 -6.45
N GLU A 92 -4.64 -6.01 -6.91
CA GLU A 92 -4.89 -5.66 -8.31
C GLU A 92 -5.36 -4.21 -8.43
N PRO A 93 -5.09 -3.52 -9.56
CA PRO A 93 -4.16 -3.94 -10.61
C PRO A 93 -2.70 -3.94 -10.11
N ASP A 94 -1.78 -4.58 -10.86
CA ASP A 94 -0.33 -4.51 -10.63
C ASP A 94 0.18 -3.05 -10.47
N LEU A 95 -0.47 -2.10 -11.13
CA LEU A 95 -0.23 -0.67 -10.94
C LEU A 95 -1.51 0.13 -11.22
N GLY A 96 -2.02 0.85 -10.22
CA GLY A 96 -3.21 1.67 -10.37
C GLY A 96 -3.47 2.61 -9.20
N THR A 97 -4.46 3.49 -9.37
CA THR A 97 -4.82 4.51 -8.36
C THR A 97 -5.92 4.05 -7.40
N ASP A 98 -6.58 2.94 -7.71
CA ASP A 98 -7.70 2.37 -6.94
C ASP A 98 -7.50 0.86 -6.75
N PRO A 99 -6.49 0.45 -5.97
CA PRO A 99 -6.17 -0.96 -5.77
C PRO A 99 -7.17 -1.67 -4.85
N PHE A 100 -7.34 -2.97 -5.09
CA PHE A 100 -8.18 -3.86 -4.30
C PHE A 100 -7.51 -5.22 -4.09
N TRP A 101 -7.87 -5.88 -2.99
CA TRP A 101 -7.55 -7.27 -2.72
C TRP A 101 -8.43 -8.18 -3.57
N VAL A 102 -7.83 -9.11 -4.29
CA VAL A 102 -8.51 -10.07 -5.17
C VAL A 102 -8.25 -11.50 -4.69
N CYS A 103 -9.25 -12.37 -4.82
CA CYS A 103 -9.02 -13.81 -4.70
C CYS A 103 -8.42 -14.36 -5.99
N GLU A 104 -7.25 -15.01 -5.92
CA GLU A 104 -6.57 -15.58 -7.10
C GLU A 104 -7.43 -16.62 -7.83
N ARG A 105 -8.22 -17.39 -7.07
CA ARG A 105 -9.00 -18.51 -7.62
C ARG A 105 -10.25 -18.07 -8.35
N SER A 106 -11.00 -17.12 -7.78
CA SER A 106 -12.24 -16.62 -8.39
C SER A 106 -12.00 -15.42 -9.32
N GLY A 107 -10.86 -14.73 -9.16
CA GLY A 107 -10.56 -13.47 -9.84
C GLY A 107 -11.45 -12.31 -9.39
N LEU A 108 -12.23 -12.48 -8.32
CA LEU A 108 -13.18 -11.47 -7.85
C LEU A 108 -12.56 -10.54 -6.80
N PRO A 109 -12.84 -9.23 -6.85
CA PRO A 109 -12.47 -8.30 -5.79
C PRO A 109 -13.13 -8.68 -4.46
N VAL A 110 -12.33 -8.70 -3.39
CA VAL A 110 -12.77 -8.97 -2.00
C VAL A 110 -12.99 -7.66 -1.25
N ALA A 111 -12.03 -6.74 -1.31
CA ALA A 111 -12.11 -5.45 -0.64
C ALA A 111 -11.16 -4.43 -1.28
N ALA A 112 -11.50 -3.14 -1.26
CA ALA A 112 -10.53 -2.09 -1.56
C ALA A 112 -9.38 -2.12 -0.54
N VAL A 113 -8.16 -1.75 -0.96
CA VAL A 113 -7.05 -1.60 -0.02
C VAL A 113 -7.39 -0.52 1.02
N GLY A 114 -7.15 -0.82 2.30
CA GLY A 114 -7.50 -0.02 3.46
C GLY A 114 -8.90 -0.27 4.03
N SER A 115 -9.60 -1.27 3.48
CA SER A 115 -10.95 -1.70 3.87
C SER A 115 -11.06 -3.21 4.13
N LEU A 116 -9.94 -3.92 4.22
CA LEU A 116 -9.91 -5.32 4.61
C LEU A 116 -10.30 -5.43 6.09
N ARG A 117 -11.20 -6.37 6.44
CA ARG A 117 -11.76 -6.53 7.79
C ARG A 117 -11.37 -7.86 8.40
#